data_AF-A0A9D1API4-F1
#
_entry.id   AF-A0A9D1API4-F1
#
_cell.length_a   1.000
_cell.length_b   1.000
_cell.length_c   1.000
_cell.angle_alpha   90.00
_cell.angle_beta   90.00
_cell.angle_gamma   90.00
#
_symmetry.space_group_name_H-M   'P 1'
#
loop_
_entity.id
_entity.type
_entity.pdbx_description
1 polymer ?
#
loop_
_entity_poly.entity_id
_entity_poly.type
_entity_poly.pdbx_seq_one_letter_code
_entity_poly.pdbx_strand_id
1 'polypeptide(L)' 'MNRYFKVTEIFGEEFIAATGEDLDGWAQLVVPVDNGIYVAVNEETESEIEIDISDFDELRSPEVSS' A
#
# COMPACT_ATOMS: atom_id res chain seq x y z
N MET A 1 21.04 7.60 3.47
CA MET A 1 20.81 6.14 3.47
C MET A 1 19.72 5.88 2.46
N ASN A 2 19.96 5.05 1.44
CA ASN A 2 18.98 4.81 0.39
C ASN A 2 18.08 3.66 0.82
N ARG A 3 16.76 3.85 0.76
CA ARG A 3 15.77 2.79 0.90
C ARG A 3 15.33 2.35 -0.49
N TYR A 4 15.20 1.05 -0.69
CA TYR A 4 14.75 0.46 -1.94
C TYR A 4 13.44 -0.25 -1.66
N PHE A 5 12.45 -0.02 -2.51
CA PHE A 5 11.13 -0.65 -2.43
C PHE A 5 10.92 -1.51 -3.66
N LYS A 6 10.29 -2.66 -3.48
CA LYS A 6 9.83 -3.50 -4.58
C LYS A 6 8.34 -3.25 -4.75
N VAL A 7 7.96 -2.75 -5.92
CA VAL A 7 6.56 -2.66 -6.33
C VAL A 7 6.21 -3.94 -7.09
N THR A 8 5.08 -4.54 -6.77
CA THR A 8 4.55 -5.70 -7.48
C THR A 8 3.08 -5.43 -7.78
N GLU A 9 2.72 -5.52 -9.05
CA GLU A 9 1.34 -5.36 -9.51
C GLU A 9 0.52 -6.59 -9.09
N ILE A 10 -0.72 -6.36 -8.67
CA ILE A 10 -1.68 -7.38 -8.26
C ILE A 10 -3.03 -7.12 -8.93
N PHE A 11 -3.86 -8.15 -9.04
CA PHE A 11 -5.21 -7.98 -9.54
C PHE A 11 -6.13 -7.32 -8.51
N GLY A 12 -7.14 -6.59 -8.97
CA GLY A 12 -8.11 -5.92 -8.08
C GLY A 12 -8.83 -6.88 -7.13
N GLU A 13 -9.14 -8.11 -7.58
CA GLU A 13 -9.73 -9.14 -6.72
C GLU A 13 -8.82 -9.55 -5.55
N GLU A 14 -7.50 -9.59 -5.78
CA GLU A 14 -6.52 -9.88 -4.73
C GLU A 14 -6.39 -8.71 -3.75
N PHE A 15 -6.47 -7.47 -4.25
CA PHE A 15 -6.47 -6.27 -3.42
C PHE A 15 -7.67 -6.27 -2.46
N ILE A 16 -8.89 -6.44 -3.01
CA ILE A 16 -10.13 -6.46 -2.21
C ILE A 16 -10.10 -7.61 -1.20
N ALA A 17 -9.60 -8.78 -1.59
CA ALA A 17 -9.49 -9.92 -0.67
C ALA A 17 -8.51 -9.65 0.48
N ALA A 18 -7.44 -8.88 0.24
CA ALA A 18 -6.43 -8.56 1.22
C ALA A 18 -6.82 -7.40 2.16
N THR A 19 -7.47 -6.36 1.62
CA THR A 19 -7.75 -5.10 2.34
C THR A 19 -9.21 -4.97 2.78
N GLY A 20 -10.14 -5.64 2.08
CA GLY A 20 -11.58 -5.46 2.24
C GLY A 20 -12.12 -4.16 1.63
N GLU A 21 -11.25 -3.33 1.04
CA GLU A 21 -11.60 -2.06 0.43
C GLU A 21 -11.74 -2.22 -1.09
N ASP A 22 -12.78 -1.63 -1.66
CA ASP A 22 -13.03 -1.60 -3.09
C ASP A 22 -12.82 -0.18 -3.64
N LEU A 23 -12.43 -0.09 -4.91
CA LEU A 23 -12.12 1.17 -5.58
C LEU A 23 -13.34 1.89 -6.14
N ASP A 24 -14.55 1.33 -6.05
CA ASP A 24 -15.77 1.87 -6.63
C ASP A 24 -15.94 3.38 -6.33
N GLY A 25 -15.54 4.22 -7.28
CA GLY A 25 -15.66 5.68 -7.24
C GLY A 25 -14.41 6.50 -6.88
N TRP A 26 -13.28 5.89 -6.47
CA TRP A 26 -12.06 6.63 -6.10
C TRP A 26 -10.92 6.40 -7.10
N ALA A 27 -10.18 7.46 -7.42
CA ALA A 27 -9.06 7.41 -8.38
C ALA A 27 -7.81 6.71 -7.80
N GLN A 28 -7.68 6.65 -6.48
CA GLN A 28 -6.56 6.02 -5.79
C GLN A 28 -6.88 5.67 -4.33
N LEU A 29 -6.27 4.61 -3.82
CA LEU A 29 -6.36 4.18 -2.42
C LEU A 29 -5.02 3.62 -1.94
N VAL A 30 -4.59 4.00 -0.73
CA VAL A 30 -3.37 3.50 -0.06
C VAL A 30 -3.79 2.84 1.25
N VAL A 31 -3.42 1.58 1.43
CA VAL A 31 -3.79 0.80 2.62
C VAL A 31 -2.54 0.13 3.22
N PRO A 32 -2.09 0.55 4.41
CA PRO A 32 -1.08 -0.21 5.16
C PRO A 32 -1.70 -1.51 5.68
N VAL A 33 -0.95 -2.61 5.58
CA VAL A 33 -1.33 -3.94 6.06
C VAL A 33 -0.17 -4.55 6.81
N ASP A 34 -0.33 -5.64 7.57
CA ASP A 34 0.75 -6.21 8.40
C ASP A 34 2.09 -6.54 7.71
N ASN A 35 2.12 -6.68 6.38
CA ASN A 35 3.33 -7.09 5.64
C ASN A 35 3.69 -6.18 4.45
N GLY A 36 3.12 -4.97 4.38
CA GLY A 36 3.43 -4.01 3.34
C GLY A 36 2.41 -2.89 3.24
N ILE A 37 2.42 -2.23 2.08
CA ILE A 37 1.42 -1.25 1.71
C ILE A 37 0.85 -1.70 0.37
N TYR A 38 -0.47 -1.75 0.29
CA TYR A 38 -1.15 -1.90 -0.97
C TYR A 38 -1.56 -0.53 -1.49
N VAL A 39 -1.33 -0.33 -2.79
CA VAL A 39 -1.68 0.89 -3.49
C VAL A 39 -2.47 0.50 -4.70
N ALA A 40 -3.65 1.08 -4.82
CA ALA A 40 -4.55 0.84 -5.92
C ALA A 40 -4.75 2.16 -6.69
N VAL A 41 -4.62 2.07 -8.01
CA VAL A 41 -4.71 3.19 -8.96
C VAL A 41 -5.68 2.88 -10.07
N ASN A 42 -6.33 3.90 -10.62
CA ASN A 42 -7.07 3.76 -11.85
C ASN A 42 -6.12 3.70 -13.07
N GLU A 43 -6.15 2.58 -13.79
CA GLU A 43 -5.33 2.33 -14.99
C GLU A 43 -5.64 3.28 -16.17
N GLU A 44 -6.82 3.91 -16.19
CA GLU A 44 -7.24 4.81 -17.26
C GLU A 44 -6.59 6.20 -17.18
N THR A 45 -5.88 6.50 -16.09
CA THR A 45 -5.31 7.82 -15.81
C THR A 45 -3.92 7.75 -15.19
N GLU A 46 -2.97 8.52 -15.73
CA GLU A 46 -1.70 8.76 -15.03
C GLU A 46 -1.99 9.42 -13.68
N SER A 47 -1.57 8.75 -12.60
CA SER A 47 -1.78 9.18 -11.22
C SER A 47 -0.45 9.31 -10.49
N GLU A 48 -0.23 10.45 -9.83
CA GLU A 48 0.87 10.62 -8.87
C GLU A 48 0.35 10.23 -7.48
N ILE A 49 1.12 9.41 -6.76
CA ILE A 49 0.76 8.95 -5.43
C ILE A 49 1.88 9.31 -4.47
N GLU A 50 1.51 9.99 -3.40
CA GLU A 50 2.37 10.23 -2.26
C GLU A 50 2.07 9.18 -1.19
N ILE A 51 3.12 8.50 -0.72
CA ILE A 51 3.04 7.50 0.35
C ILE A 51 3.93 8.02 1.47
N ASP A 52 3.39 8.19 2.67
CA ASP A 52 4.21 8.66 3.77
C ASP A 52 5.11 7.51 4.25
N ILE A 53 6.35 7.84 4.56
CA ILE A 53 7.31 6.82 4.97
C ILE A 53 6.95 6.19 6.32
N SER A 54 6.14 6.88 7.13
CA SER A 54 5.62 6.37 8.40
C SER A 54 4.57 5.27 8.21
N ASP A 55 3.92 5.16 7.04
CA ASP A 55 3.00 4.06 6.72
C ASP A 55 3.73 2.71 6.69
N PHE A 56 5.06 2.72 6.49
CA PHE A 56 5.92 1.53 6.58
C PHE A 56 6.50 1.31 7.98
N ASP A 57 6.35 2.25 8.92
CA ASP A 57 6.86 2.11 10.29
C ASP A 57 5.93 1.26 11.16
N GLU A 58 4.61 1.21 10.87
CA GLU A 58 3.68 0.27 11.51
C GLU A 58 4.02 -1.21 11.23
N LEU A 59 4.81 -1.48 10.18
CA LEU A 59 5.35 -2.80 9.82
C LEU A 59 6.59 -3.19 10.63
N ARG A 60 7.20 -2.26 11.36
CA ARG A 60 8.30 -2.62 12.25
C ARG A 60 7.68 -3.40 13.39
N SER A 61 7.95 -4.72 13.40
CA SER A 61 7.78 -5.55 14.59
C SER A 61 8.22 -4.75 15.82
N PRO A 62 7.47 -4.83 16.94
CA PRO A 62 7.82 -4.09 18.15
C PRO A 62 9.27 -4.40 18.46
N GLU A 63 10.16 -3.40 18.29
CA GLU A 63 11.52 -3.54 18.75
C GLU A 63 11.42 -3.93 20.22
N VAL A 64 11.96 -5.10 20.52
CA VAL A 64 12.01 -5.71 21.85
C VAL A 64 12.40 -4.60 22.82
N SER A 65 11.41 -4.09 23.57
CA SER A 65 11.67 -3.22 24.70
C SER A 65 12.46 -4.06 25.71
N SER A 66 13.78 -3.85 25.70
CA SER A 66 14.71 -4.44 26.64
C SER A 66 14.59 -3.79 28.01
#